data_AF-A0A1G9R620-F1
#
_entry.id   AF-A0A1G9R620-F1
#
_cell.length_a   1.000
_cell.length_b   1.000
_cell.length_c   1.000
_cell.angle_alpha   90.00
_cell.angle_beta   90.00
_cell.angle_gamma   90.00
#
_symmetry.space_group_name_H-M   'P 1'
#
loop_
_entity.id
_entity.type
_entity.pdbx_description
1 polymer ?
#
loop_
_entity_poly.entity_id
_entity_poly.type
_entity_poly.pdbx_seq_one_letter_code
_entity_poly.pdbx_strand_id
1 'polypeptide(L)'
;MTAVENSLRRLRTDHLDLYQIHRPDPTVDVEETLSALSDLIHSGKVRAIGTSTFPASEIVEAQWVAERRGLDRFHTEQPPYSIVNRSIEREVLPIAQRYGMGTLVWSPLGQGLLTGRHRKGAQTDTHRSGYTPQYFSDERKLEAVEQLIPLAEKAGLPMTHPGVTSAIIGPRTMEQLDDLLAGADVTLDDEILDRIDEIAPPGTDAGPNQAAYTPPAVSTVSLRRRPVAERSAA
;
A
#
# COMPACT_ATOMS: atom_id res chain seq x y z
N MET A 1 -6.24 16.31 17.52
CA MET A 1 -5.44 16.10 18.76
C MET A 1 -5.69 14.76 19.45
N THR A 2 -6.93 14.35 19.73
CA THR A 2 -7.21 13.15 20.55
C THR A 2 -6.54 11.85 20.07
N ALA A 3 -6.45 11.61 18.76
CA ALA A 3 -5.89 10.36 18.21
C ALA A 3 -4.38 10.19 18.49
N VAL A 4 -3.60 11.26 18.33
CA VAL A 4 -2.14 11.23 18.57
C VAL A 4 -1.83 11.08 20.06
N GLU A 5 -2.52 11.80 20.94
CA GLU A 5 -2.36 11.68 22.41
C GLU A 5 -2.63 10.26 22.91
N ASN A 6 -3.69 9.66 22.40
CA ASN A 6 -4.03 8.28 22.72
C ASN A 6 -2.96 7.30 22.22
N SER A 7 -2.32 7.59 21.09
CA SER A 7 -1.25 6.76 20.53
C SER A 7 0.03 6.88 21.33
N LEU A 8 0.46 8.10 21.65
CA LEU A 8 1.61 8.40 22.52
C LEU A 8 1.47 7.69 23.88
N ARG A 9 0.30 7.79 24.51
CA ARG A 9 0.03 7.11 25.79
C ARG A 9 0.13 5.59 25.69
N ARG A 10 -0.41 4.97 24.63
CA ARG A 10 -0.34 3.52 24.44
C ARG A 10 1.08 3.04 24.16
N LEU A 11 1.83 3.80 23.36
CA LEU A 11 3.22 3.52 23.01
C LEU A 11 4.21 3.90 24.11
N ARG A 12 3.76 4.64 25.14
CA ARG A 12 4.57 5.12 26.27
C ARG A 12 5.79 5.93 25.82
N THR A 13 5.56 6.80 24.84
CA THR A 13 6.54 7.75 24.29
C THR A 13 5.93 9.14 24.25
N ASP A 14 6.76 10.17 24.21
CA ASP A 14 6.37 11.57 24.08
C ASP A 14 6.33 12.06 22.62
N HIS A 15 6.92 11.29 21.70
CA HIS A 15 6.93 11.58 20.27
C HIS A 15 6.75 10.34 19.41
N LEU A 16 6.30 10.55 18.17
CA LEU A 16 6.27 9.58 17.09
C LEU A 16 7.27 9.97 16.01
N ASP A 17 8.11 9.04 15.56
CA ASP A 17 9.02 9.29 14.44
C ASP A 17 8.25 9.59 13.16
N LEU A 18 7.20 8.83 12.90
CA LEU A 18 6.35 8.97 11.72
C LEU A 18 4.88 8.83 12.09
N TYR A 19 4.08 9.84 11.76
CA TYR A 19 2.61 9.80 11.90
C TYR A 19 1.93 9.87 10.53
N GLN A 20 1.11 8.88 10.20
CA GLN A 20 0.55 8.72 8.85
C GLN A 20 -0.97 8.83 8.84
N ILE A 21 -1.50 9.56 7.86
CA ILE A 21 -2.92 9.59 7.55
C ILE A 21 -3.28 8.27 6.84
N HIS A 22 -4.16 7.49 7.46
CA HIS A 22 -4.39 6.09 7.07
C HIS A 22 -5.11 5.94 5.72
N ARG A 23 -5.98 6.89 5.38
CA ARG A 23 -6.72 6.99 4.11
C ARG A 23 -7.07 8.45 3.88
N PRO A 24 -7.23 8.89 2.62
CA PRO A 24 -7.74 10.22 2.36
C PRO A 24 -9.19 10.32 2.85
N ASP A 25 -9.51 11.44 3.49
CA ASP A 25 -10.88 11.78 3.88
C ASP A 25 -11.43 12.76 2.83
N PRO A 26 -12.38 12.32 1.98
CA PRO A 26 -12.91 13.16 0.91
C PRO A 26 -13.80 14.31 1.43
N THR A 27 -14.04 14.39 2.74
CA THR A 27 -14.86 15.43 3.37
C THR A 27 -14.04 16.54 4.02
N VAL A 28 -12.72 16.40 4.08
CA VAL A 28 -11.80 17.34 4.74
C VAL A 28 -10.80 17.86 3.72
N ASP A 29 -10.61 19.19 3.68
CA ASP A 29 -9.59 19.79 2.83
C ASP A 29 -8.20 19.34 3.30
N VAL A 30 -7.33 19.02 2.35
CA VAL A 30 -5.95 18.61 2.66
C VAL A 30 -5.19 19.73 3.39
N GLU A 31 -5.51 21.00 3.15
CA GLU A 31 -4.94 22.14 3.87
C GLU A 31 -5.22 22.06 5.38
N GLU A 32 -6.45 21.70 5.77
CA GLU A 32 -6.82 21.54 7.18
C GLU A 32 -6.04 20.39 7.83
N THR A 33 -5.91 19.28 7.10
CA THR A 33 -5.14 18.11 7.55
C THR A 33 -3.67 18.45 7.74
N LEU A 34 -3.04 19.09 6.74
CA LEU A 34 -1.64 19.51 6.79
C LEU A 34 -1.38 20.54 7.89
N SER A 35 -2.30 21.47 8.11
CA SER A 35 -2.22 22.46 9.19
C SER A 35 -2.18 21.79 10.56
N ALA A 36 -3.12 20.88 10.83
CA ALA A 36 -3.16 20.14 12.09
C ALA A 36 -1.93 19.23 12.30
N LEU A 37 -1.38 18.67 11.21
CA LEU A 37 -0.15 17.87 11.26
C LEU A 37 1.10 18.73 11.47
N SER A 38 1.15 19.93 10.90
CA SER A 38 2.25 20.89 11.11
C SER A 38 2.30 21.33 12.57
N ASP A 39 1.15 21.57 13.22
CA ASP A 39 1.08 21.84 14.66
C ASP A 39 1.67 20.68 15.51
N LEU A 40 1.51 19.43 15.05
CA LEU A 40 2.09 18.27 15.72
C LEU A 40 3.61 18.17 15.56
N ILE A 41 4.12 18.58 14.40
CA ILE A 41 5.56 18.70 14.18
C ILE A 41 6.13 19.81 15.06
N HIS A 42 5.54 21.01 15.02
CA HIS A 42 5.99 22.16 15.81
C HIS A 42 5.93 21.93 17.32
N SER A 43 4.95 21.17 17.80
CA SER A 43 4.86 20.78 19.22
C SER A 43 5.83 19.67 19.63
N GLY A 44 6.58 19.09 18.68
CA GLY A 44 7.57 18.04 18.93
C GLY A 44 6.99 16.64 19.14
N LYS A 45 5.67 16.47 19.02
CA LYS A 45 4.98 15.17 19.19
C LYS A 45 5.16 14.25 18.00
N VAL A 46 5.48 14.80 16.83
CA VAL A 46 5.71 14.08 15.59
C VAL A 46 6.98 14.59 14.94
N ARG A 47 7.82 13.70 14.40
CA ARG A 47 9.05 14.10 13.69
C ARG A 47 8.85 14.21 12.18
N ALA A 48 8.09 13.29 11.60
CA ALA A 48 7.73 13.29 10.19
C ALA A 48 6.27 12.86 10.00
N ILE A 49 5.67 13.29 8.89
CA ILE A 49 4.31 12.95 8.51
C ILE A 49 4.27 12.25 7.17
N GLY A 50 3.25 11.43 6.97
CA GLY A 50 3.03 10.73 5.71
C GLY A 50 1.59 10.34 5.48
N THR A 51 1.38 9.62 4.40
CA THR A 51 0.06 9.14 3.95
C THR A 51 0.09 7.63 3.73
N SER A 52 -1.08 7.03 3.65
CA SER A 52 -1.25 5.63 3.31
C SER A 52 -2.41 5.46 2.35
N THR A 53 -2.13 4.78 1.25
CA THR A 53 -3.11 4.43 0.22
C THR A 53 -3.76 5.70 -0.36
N PHE A 54 -2.98 6.77 -0.55
CA PHE A 54 -3.45 7.97 -1.24
C PHE A 54 -3.37 7.77 -2.76
N PRO A 55 -4.35 8.29 -3.53
CA PRO A 55 -4.19 8.37 -4.97
C PRO A 55 -3.09 9.37 -5.33
N ALA A 56 -2.38 9.10 -6.43
CA ALA A 56 -1.31 9.93 -6.97
C ALA A 56 -1.64 11.43 -7.05
N SER A 57 -2.88 11.75 -7.48
CA SER A 57 -3.36 13.13 -7.59
C SER A 57 -3.39 13.85 -6.24
N GLU A 58 -3.82 13.18 -5.17
CA GLU A 58 -3.90 13.80 -3.84
C GLU A 58 -2.51 13.94 -3.19
N ILE A 59 -1.58 13.01 -3.50
CA ILE A 59 -0.17 13.18 -3.10
C ILE A 59 0.39 14.45 -3.73
N VAL A 60 0.18 14.65 -5.04
CA VAL A 60 0.62 15.86 -5.73
C VAL A 60 -0.04 17.10 -5.12
N GLU A 61 -1.36 17.10 -4.97
CA GLU A 61 -2.11 18.22 -4.39
C GLU A 61 -1.58 18.61 -3.00
N ALA A 62 -1.36 17.63 -2.12
CA ALA A 62 -0.82 17.87 -0.79
C ALA A 62 0.56 18.54 -0.81
N GLN A 63 1.45 18.13 -1.71
CA GLN A 63 2.77 18.77 -1.87
C GLN A 63 2.64 20.24 -2.25
N TRP A 64 1.75 20.54 -3.21
CA TRP A 64 1.50 21.92 -3.66
C TRP A 64 0.84 22.79 -2.59
N VAL A 65 -0.13 22.25 -1.86
CA VAL A 65 -0.79 22.96 -0.75
C VAL A 65 0.20 23.25 0.36
N ALA A 66 1.02 22.28 0.75
CA ALA A 66 2.06 22.46 1.76
C ALA A 66 3.03 23.60 1.37
N GLU A 67 3.56 23.56 0.15
CA GLU A 67 4.45 24.61 -0.36
C GLU A 67 3.79 25.99 -0.38
N ARG A 68 2.59 26.09 -0.94
CA ARG A 68 1.86 27.36 -1.11
C ARG A 68 1.47 28.00 0.23
N ARG A 69 1.17 27.19 1.24
CA ARG A 69 0.69 27.63 2.55
C ARG A 69 1.80 27.72 3.60
N GLY A 70 3.01 27.27 3.27
CA GLY A 70 4.12 27.21 4.22
C GLY A 70 3.88 26.19 5.35
N LEU A 71 3.25 25.06 5.02
CA LEU A 71 2.99 23.95 5.94
C LEU A 71 4.01 22.83 5.74
N ASP A 72 4.09 21.92 6.71
CA ASP A 72 4.89 20.70 6.58
C ASP A 72 4.33 19.79 5.47
N ARG A 73 5.22 19.13 4.74
CA ARG A 73 4.91 18.26 3.60
C ARG A 73 4.95 16.80 4.00
N PHE A 74 4.20 15.96 3.29
CA PHE A 74 4.29 14.52 3.47
C PHE A 74 5.66 14.00 3.01
N HIS A 75 6.30 13.22 3.87
CA HIS A 75 7.62 12.62 3.63
C HIS A 75 7.53 11.17 3.22
N THR A 76 6.39 10.50 3.47
CA THR A 76 6.22 9.10 3.12
C THR A 76 4.84 8.79 2.56
N GLU A 77 4.77 7.76 1.73
CA GLU A 77 3.54 7.09 1.32
C GLU A 77 3.60 5.61 1.71
N GLN A 78 2.49 5.04 2.17
CA GLN A 78 2.39 3.66 2.61
C GLN A 78 1.38 2.88 1.75
N PRO A 79 1.75 2.46 0.52
CA PRO A 79 0.83 1.85 -0.43
C PRO A 79 0.86 0.30 -0.37
N PRO A 80 -0.19 -0.39 -0.87
CA PRO A 80 -0.09 -1.82 -1.13
C PRO A 80 0.86 -2.09 -2.29
N TYR A 81 1.80 -3.00 -2.10
CA TYR A 81 2.65 -3.47 -3.19
C TYR A 81 3.09 -4.90 -2.97
N SER A 82 3.03 -5.71 -4.01
CA SER A 82 3.53 -7.09 -4.05
C SER A 82 3.62 -7.52 -5.51
N ILE A 83 4.23 -8.66 -5.80
CA ILE A 83 4.29 -9.22 -7.17
C ILE A 83 2.90 -9.28 -7.81
N VAL A 84 1.87 -9.63 -7.06
CA VAL A 84 0.49 -9.75 -7.57
C VAL A 84 -0.31 -8.44 -7.58
N ASN A 85 0.24 -7.35 -7.03
CA ASN A 85 -0.40 -6.04 -6.92
C ASN A 85 0.61 -4.93 -7.25
N ARG A 86 0.79 -4.61 -8.53
CA ARG A 86 1.83 -3.67 -9.02
C ARG A 86 1.28 -2.35 -9.56
N SER A 87 -0.02 -2.10 -9.46
CA SER A 87 -0.69 -0.89 -10.01
C SER A 87 -0.06 0.44 -9.59
N ILE A 88 0.52 0.51 -8.38
CA ILE A 88 1.13 1.72 -7.84
C ILE A 88 2.40 2.16 -8.59
N GLU A 89 3.02 1.28 -9.38
CA GLU A 89 4.20 1.60 -10.21
C GLU A 89 3.88 2.64 -11.28
N ARG A 90 2.61 2.75 -11.70
CA ARG A 90 2.20 3.69 -12.75
C ARG A 90 2.39 5.15 -12.36
N GLU A 91 2.07 5.49 -11.12
CA GLU A 91 1.98 6.89 -10.71
C GLU A 91 2.52 7.13 -9.30
N VAL A 92 2.17 6.31 -8.32
CA VAL A 92 2.55 6.53 -6.91
C VAL A 92 4.06 6.42 -6.72
N LEU A 93 4.71 5.37 -7.23
CA LEU A 93 6.16 5.22 -7.07
C LEU A 93 6.96 6.33 -7.80
N PRO A 94 6.66 6.66 -9.08
CA PRO A 94 7.31 7.79 -9.75
C PRO A 94 7.08 9.14 -9.05
N ILE A 95 5.89 9.39 -8.51
CA ILE A 95 5.57 10.63 -7.79
C ILE A 95 6.31 10.69 -6.45
N ALA A 96 6.34 9.59 -5.70
CA ALA A 96 7.10 9.52 -4.46
C ALA A 96 8.59 9.82 -4.72
N GLN A 97 9.18 9.20 -5.74
CA GLN A 97 10.55 9.51 -6.16
C GLN A 97 10.74 10.97 -6.56
N ARG A 98 9.81 11.53 -7.36
CA ARG A 98 9.86 12.94 -7.80
C ARG A 98 9.90 13.92 -6.64
N TYR A 99 9.16 13.66 -5.56
CA TYR A 99 9.13 14.52 -4.37
C TYR A 99 10.12 14.09 -3.28
N GLY A 100 10.95 13.08 -3.52
CA GLY A 100 11.89 12.54 -2.53
C GLY A 100 11.20 11.92 -1.31
N MET A 101 9.99 11.38 -1.49
CA MET A 101 9.24 10.69 -0.46
C MET A 101 9.72 9.24 -0.31
N GLY A 102 9.74 8.75 0.92
CA GLY A 102 9.93 7.33 1.21
C GLY A 102 8.64 6.53 0.98
N THR A 103 8.78 5.28 0.57
CA THR A 103 7.64 4.38 0.37
C THR A 103 7.76 3.15 1.28
N LEU A 104 6.78 2.96 2.15
CA LEU A 104 6.74 1.84 3.08
C LEU A 104 5.62 0.89 2.63
N VAL A 105 5.94 -0.11 1.83
CA VAL A 105 4.91 -0.96 1.23
C VAL A 105 4.33 -1.93 2.25
N TRP A 106 3.01 -2.08 2.29
CA TRP A 106 2.35 -3.09 3.12
C TRP A 106 1.84 -4.28 2.29
N SER A 107 1.71 -5.42 2.96
CA SER A 107 1.39 -6.71 2.35
C SER A 107 2.32 -7.12 1.19
N PRO A 108 3.66 -7.07 1.35
CA PRO A 108 4.62 -7.48 0.30
C PRO A 108 4.43 -8.92 -0.18
N LEU A 109 3.89 -9.79 0.68
CA LEU A 109 3.56 -11.18 0.36
C LEU A 109 2.11 -11.38 -0.15
N GLY A 110 1.44 -10.33 -0.62
CA GLY A 110 0.03 -10.41 -1.07
C GLY A 110 -0.90 -10.93 0.04
N GLN A 111 -0.80 -10.36 1.24
CA GLN A 111 -1.53 -10.82 2.43
C GLN A 111 -1.23 -12.26 2.90
N GLY A 112 -0.22 -12.92 2.32
CA GLY A 112 0.12 -14.32 2.57
C GLY A 112 -0.10 -15.22 1.35
N LEU A 113 -0.71 -14.70 0.27
CA LEU A 113 -0.94 -15.42 -0.98
C LEU A 113 0.38 -15.93 -1.59
N LEU A 114 1.43 -15.12 -1.54
CA LEU A 114 2.76 -15.44 -2.10
C LEU A 114 3.59 -16.41 -1.24
N THR A 115 3.04 -16.95 -0.16
CA THR A 115 3.72 -17.97 0.67
C THR A 115 3.58 -19.39 0.12
N GLY A 116 2.80 -19.57 -0.97
CA GLY A 116 2.50 -20.88 -1.52
C GLY A 116 1.50 -21.72 -0.71
N ARG A 117 0.95 -21.18 0.39
CA ARG A 117 -0.10 -21.87 1.19
C ARG A 117 -1.47 -21.87 0.52
N HIS A 118 -1.73 -20.86 -0.31
CA HIS A 118 -2.97 -20.73 -1.09
C HIS A 118 -2.68 -21.20 -2.51
N ARG A 119 -3.37 -22.26 -2.94
CA ARG A 119 -3.09 -23.00 -4.18
C ARG A 119 -4.36 -23.25 -4.97
N LYS A 120 -4.24 -23.39 -6.29
CA LYS A 120 -5.40 -23.65 -7.14
C LYS A 120 -6.03 -25.01 -6.79
N GLY A 121 -7.33 -25.03 -6.55
CA GLY A 121 -8.07 -26.25 -6.20
C GLY A 121 -7.86 -26.75 -4.76
N ALA A 122 -7.09 -26.05 -3.93
CA ALA A 122 -6.94 -26.37 -2.52
C ALA A 122 -7.85 -25.48 -1.65
N GLN A 123 -8.51 -26.07 -0.64
CA GLN A 123 -9.13 -25.28 0.41
C GLN A 123 -8.05 -24.80 1.38
N THR A 124 -7.99 -23.49 1.61
CA THR A 124 -7.10 -22.92 2.63
C THR A 124 -7.92 -22.19 3.68
N ASP A 125 -7.94 -22.75 4.89
CA ASP A 125 -8.57 -22.12 6.05
C ASP A 125 -7.51 -21.36 6.85
N THR A 126 -7.35 -20.08 6.53
CA THR A 126 -6.54 -19.16 7.31
C THR A 126 -7.44 -18.08 7.87
N HIS A 127 -7.07 -17.52 9.02
CA HIS A 127 -7.79 -16.38 9.58
C HIS A 127 -8.01 -15.25 8.55
N ARG A 128 -7.04 -15.00 7.64
CA ARG A 128 -7.14 -13.94 6.62
C ARG A 128 -8.07 -14.30 5.45
N SER A 129 -8.11 -15.56 5.02
CA SER A 129 -9.03 -15.99 3.97
C SER A 129 -10.49 -15.89 4.39
N GLY A 130 -10.79 -15.87 5.69
CA GLY A 130 -12.13 -15.56 6.21
C GLY A 130 -12.58 -14.09 6.02
N TYR A 131 -11.66 -13.11 6.01
CA TYR A 131 -12.03 -11.69 5.87
C TYR A 131 -12.11 -11.21 4.43
N THR A 132 -11.29 -11.77 3.54
CA THR A 132 -11.22 -11.39 2.13
C THR A 132 -11.20 -12.62 1.21
N PRO A 133 -12.20 -13.51 1.29
CA PRO A 133 -12.20 -14.79 0.55
C PRO A 133 -11.99 -14.59 -0.95
N GLN A 134 -12.59 -13.56 -1.53
CA GLN A 134 -12.45 -13.19 -2.94
C GLN A 134 -11.01 -12.83 -3.35
N TYR A 135 -10.16 -12.39 -2.41
CA TYR A 135 -8.75 -12.10 -2.71
C TYR A 135 -7.96 -13.40 -2.90
N PHE A 136 -8.28 -14.43 -2.09
CA PHE A 136 -7.58 -15.72 -2.09
C PHE A 136 -8.18 -16.73 -3.09
N SER A 137 -9.40 -16.48 -3.58
CA SER A 137 -10.05 -17.32 -4.60
C SER A 137 -10.02 -16.71 -6.01
N ASP A 138 -9.37 -15.55 -6.22
CA ASP A 138 -9.24 -14.97 -7.57
C ASP A 138 -8.30 -15.83 -8.42
N GLU A 139 -8.84 -16.39 -9.50
CA GLU A 139 -8.15 -17.37 -10.34
C GLU A 139 -6.86 -16.81 -10.95
N ARG A 140 -6.84 -15.52 -11.32
CA ARG A 140 -5.66 -14.89 -11.93
C ARG A 140 -4.52 -14.79 -10.94
N LYS A 141 -4.82 -14.45 -9.69
CA LYS A 141 -3.80 -14.39 -8.64
C LYS A 141 -3.29 -15.78 -8.27
N LEU A 142 -4.18 -16.77 -8.19
CA LEU A 142 -3.77 -18.16 -7.96
C LEU A 142 -2.91 -18.70 -9.11
N GLU A 143 -3.26 -18.38 -10.35
CA GLU A 143 -2.46 -18.75 -11.53
C GLU A 143 -1.07 -18.09 -11.50
N ALA A 144 -0.97 -16.81 -11.12
CA ALA A 144 0.31 -16.16 -10.92
C ALA A 144 1.13 -16.85 -9.82
N VAL A 145 0.52 -17.23 -8.69
CA VAL A 145 1.20 -17.96 -7.60
C VAL A 145 1.76 -19.30 -8.08
N GLU A 146 0.96 -20.10 -8.80
CA GLU A 146 1.42 -21.40 -9.33
C GLU A 146 2.64 -21.25 -10.26
N GLN A 147 2.70 -20.16 -11.04
CA GLN A 147 3.85 -19.87 -11.89
C GLN A 147 5.06 -19.34 -11.11
N LEU A 148 4.85 -18.59 -10.02
CA LEU A 148 5.93 -18.00 -9.21
C LEU A 148 6.64 -19.00 -8.30
N ILE A 149 5.95 -20.05 -7.84
CA ILE A 149 6.54 -21.08 -6.96
C ILE A 149 7.83 -21.71 -7.54
N PRO A 150 7.85 -22.24 -8.78
CA PRO A 150 9.06 -22.81 -9.35
C PRO A 150 10.17 -21.78 -9.60
N LEU A 151 9.85 -20.49 -9.73
CA LEU A 151 10.85 -19.42 -9.79
C LEU A 151 11.45 -19.18 -8.40
N ALA A 152 10.62 -19.11 -7.36
CA ALA A 152 11.08 -18.89 -5.99
C ALA A 152 12.05 -19.98 -5.51
N GLU A 153 11.83 -21.25 -5.91
CA GLU A 153 12.73 -22.37 -5.64
C GLU A 153 14.12 -22.19 -6.29
N LYS A 154 14.20 -21.52 -7.44
CA LYS A 154 15.46 -21.20 -8.12
C LYS A 154 16.14 -19.95 -7.57
N ALA A 155 15.33 -18.97 -7.17
CA ALA A 155 15.74 -17.62 -6.83
C ALA A 155 16.18 -17.43 -5.38
N GLY A 156 15.66 -18.26 -4.45
CA GLY A 156 16.11 -18.25 -3.07
C GLY A 156 15.84 -16.95 -2.28
N LEU A 157 14.64 -16.35 -2.41
CA LEU A 157 14.06 -15.22 -1.61
C LEU A 157 13.97 -13.85 -2.36
N PRO A 158 13.38 -12.76 -1.77
CA PRO A 158 12.42 -11.80 -2.36
C PRO A 158 12.95 -10.72 -3.31
N MET A 159 11.98 -10.01 -3.92
CA MET A 159 12.18 -8.87 -4.83
C MET A 159 12.34 -7.52 -4.13
N THR A 160 13.21 -6.67 -4.69
CA THR A 160 13.34 -5.24 -4.38
C THR A 160 13.03 -4.37 -5.61
N HIS A 161 12.17 -3.36 -5.48
CA HIS A 161 11.92 -2.36 -6.52
C HIS A 161 12.58 -1.03 -6.12
N PRO A 162 13.27 -0.29 -7.01
CA PRO A 162 14.03 0.92 -6.65
C PRO A 162 13.16 2.06 -6.09
N GLY A 163 11.86 2.03 -6.38
CA GLY A 163 10.85 2.93 -5.79
C GLY A 163 10.34 2.53 -4.42
N VAL A 164 10.84 1.46 -3.80
CA VAL A 164 10.44 0.95 -2.47
C VAL A 164 11.54 1.23 -1.45
N THR A 165 11.22 2.00 -0.39
CA THR A 165 12.17 2.28 0.70
C THR A 165 12.19 1.19 1.76
N SER A 166 11.02 0.64 2.10
CA SER A 166 10.88 -0.40 3.12
C SER A 166 9.68 -1.30 2.83
N ALA A 167 9.78 -2.59 3.16
CA ALA A 167 8.67 -3.53 3.12
C ALA A 167 8.20 -3.88 4.54
N ILE A 168 6.92 -3.68 4.83
CA ILE A 168 6.33 -3.97 6.14
C ILE A 168 5.95 -5.46 6.19
N ILE A 169 6.74 -6.23 6.91
CA ILE A 169 6.47 -7.64 7.20
C ILE A 169 5.64 -7.83 8.47
N GLY A 170 4.93 -8.95 8.57
CA GLY A 170 4.09 -9.29 9.72
C GLY A 170 4.17 -10.76 10.11
N PRO A 171 5.35 -11.26 10.53
CA PRO A 171 5.51 -12.63 11.01
C PRO A 171 4.74 -12.85 12.32
N ARG A 172 4.23 -14.07 12.52
CA ARG A 172 3.57 -14.50 13.77
C ARG A 172 4.39 -15.48 14.59
N THR A 173 5.50 -15.97 14.03
CA THR A 173 6.45 -16.88 14.68
C THR A 173 7.87 -16.39 14.40
N MET A 174 8.83 -16.78 15.25
CA MET A 174 10.25 -16.46 15.03
C MET A 174 10.76 -17.06 13.72
N GLU A 175 10.40 -18.30 13.41
CA GLU A 175 10.75 -18.94 12.14
C GLU A 175 10.28 -18.12 10.92
N GLN A 176 9.06 -17.57 10.94
CA GLN A 176 8.60 -16.68 9.86
C GLN A 176 9.40 -15.39 9.78
N LEU A 177 9.88 -14.87 10.91
CA LEU A 177 10.73 -13.68 10.93
C LEU A 177 12.10 -14.02 10.33
N ASP A 178 12.72 -15.11 10.77
CA ASP A 178 14.03 -15.55 10.32
C ASP A 178 14.04 -15.84 8.81
N ASP A 179 13.01 -16.53 8.28
CA ASP A 179 12.84 -16.79 6.85
C ASP A 179 12.72 -15.49 6.03
N LEU A 180 11.98 -14.51 6.55
CA LEU A 180 11.81 -13.22 5.88
C LEU A 180 13.09 -12.38 5.91
N LEU A 181 13.83 -12.42 7.02
CA LEU A 181 15.09 -11.71 7.17
C LEU A 181 16.20 -12.33 6.32
N ALA A 182 16.23 -13.66 6.15
CA ALA A 182 17.14 -14.33 5.24
C ALA A 182 16.99 -13.85 3.79
N GLY A 183 15.81 -13.33 3.45
CA GLY A 183 15.52 -12.74 2.15
C GLY A 183 15.95 -11.28 1.96
N ALA A 184 16.29 -10.55 3.02
CA ALA A 184 16.48 -9.11 2.94
C ALA A 184 17.65 -8.69 2.03
N ASP A 185 18.69 -9.52 1.94
CA ASP A 185 19.91 -9.26 1.18
C ASP A 185 19.94 -9.96 -0.20
N VAL A 186 18.84 -10.61 -0.59
CA VAL A 186 18.77 -11.32 -1.87
C VAL A 186 18.64 -10.34 -3.01
N THR A 187 19.51 -10.51 -4.02
CA THR A 187 19.44 -9.79 -5.29
C THR A 187 19.07 -10.79 -6.37
N LEU A 188 17.96 -10.54 -7.06
CA LEU A 188 17.52 -11.34 -8.19
C LEU A 188 18.25 -10.91 -9.46
N ASP A 189 18.58 -11.87 -10.32
CA ASP A 189 19.12 -11.58 -11.65
C ASP A 189 18.03 -11.16 -12.64
N ASP A 190 18.47 -10.61 -13.77
CA ASP A 190 17.57 -10.13 -14.83
C ASP A 190 16.70 -11.26 -15.39
N GLU A 191 17.20 -12.50 -15.45
CA GLU A 191 16.42 -13.65 -15.97
C GLU A 191 15.20 -13.94 -15.09
N ILE A 192 15.38 -13.96 -13.76
CA ILE A 192 14.28 -14.15 -12.81
C ILE A 192 13.33 -12.95 -12.85
N LEU A 193 13.86 -11.72 -12.90
CA LEU A 193 13.05 -10.51 -12.93
C LEU A 193 12.20 -10.43 -14.20
N ASP A 194 12.77 -10.70 -15.37
CA ASP A 194 12.04 -10.76 -16.65
C ASP A 194 10.91 -11.79 -16.58
N ARG A 195 11.19 -12.96 -16.00
CA ARG A 195 10.17 -14.00 -15.87
C ARG A 195 9.06 -13.62 -14.90
N ILE A 196 9.37 -12.87 -13.83
CA ILE A 196 8.36 -12.32 -12.93
C ILE A 196 7.50 -11.28 -13.67
N ASP A 197 8.12 -10.40 -14.47
CA ASP A 197 7.41 -9.41 -15.28
C ASP A 197 6.48 -10.06 -16.31
N GLU A 198 6.85 -11.19 -16.90
CA GLU A 198 5.97 -11.97 -17.77
C GLU A 198 4.73 -12.53 -17.04
N ILE A 199 4.92 -13.01 -15.79
CA ILE A 199 3.82 -13.57 -14.97
C ILE A 199 2.92 -12.47 -14.42
N ALA A 200 3.52 -11.38 -13.98
CA ALA A 200 2.84 -10.27 -13.32
C ALA A 200 3.34 -8.94 -13.90
N PRO A 201 2.74 -8.46 -15.01
CA PRO A 201 3.23 -7.29 -15.73
C PRO A 201 3.37 -6.04 -14.85
N PRO A 202 4.46 -5.26 -15.00
CA PRO A 202 4.63 -3.98 -14.32
C PRO A 202 3.41 -3.07 -14.43
N GLY A 203 3.10 -2.35 -13.34
CA GLY A 203 1.96 -1.45 -13.28
C GLY A 203 0.59 -2.15 -13.30
N THR A 204 0.50 -3.47 -13.13
CA THR A 204 -0.79 -4.17 -13.13
C THR A 204 -1.02 -4.97 -11.86
N ASP A 205 -2.28 -5.06 -11.44
CA ASP A 205 -2.66 -6.02 -10.41
C ASP A 205 -3.13 -7.30 -11.11
N ALA A 206 -2.68 -8.46 -10.64
CA ALA A 206 -3.09 -9.75 -11.20
C ALA A 206 -4.60 -9.97 -11.09
N GLY A 207 -5.24 -9.36 -10.09
CA GLY A 207 -6.68 -9.29 -9.95
C GLY A 207 -7.10 -8.16 -8.99
N PRO A 208 -8.41 -7.94 -8.76
CA PRO A 208 -8.93 -6.86 -7.94
C PRO A 208 -8.23 -6.77 -6.58
N ASN A 209 -7.73 -5.58 -6.28
CA ASN A 209 -7.11 -5.27 -5.00
C ASN A 209 -8.11 -4.49 -4.14
N GLN A 210 -8.90 -5.19 -3.32
CA GLN A 210 -9.91 -4.52 -2.47
C GLN A 210 -9.31 -3.55 -1.45
N ALA A 211 -8.00 -3.65 -1.23
CA ALA A 211 -7.31 -2.83 -0.26
C ALA A 211 -6.74 -1.55 -0.90
N ALA A 212 -6.75 -1.41 -2.24
CA ALA A 212 -6.49 -0.14 -2.92
C ALA A 212 -7.58 0.90 -2.60
N TYR A 213 -7.26 2.18 -2.73
CA TYR A 213 -8.25 3.24 -2.57
C TYR A 213 -9.26 3.21 -3.72
N THR A 214 -10.55 3.29 -3.39
CA THR A 214 -11.63 3.46 -4.36
C THR A 214 -12.28 4.82 -4.13
N PRO A 215 -12.13 5.79 -5.06
CA PRO A 215 -12.73 7.10 -4.91
C PRO A 215 -14.25 7.03 -4.72
N PRO A 216 -14.87 7.94 -3.94
CA PRO A 216 -16.31 7.98 -3.75
C PRO A 216 -17.10 8.01 -5.06
N ALA A 217 -16.60 8.67 -6.09
CA ALA A 217 -17.23 8.70 -7.41
C ALA A 217 -17.44 7.28 -8.00
N VAL A 218 -16.53 6.35 -7.71
CA VAL A 218 -16.60 4.96 -8.19
C VAL A 218 -17.52 4.11 -7.31
N SER A 219 -17.49 4.29 -5.99
CA SER A 219 -18.29 3.48 -5.06
C SER A 219 -19.73 3.98 -4.90
N THR A 220 -19.96 5.30 -4.96
CA THR A 220 -21.27 5.92 -4.75
C THR A 220 -21.99 6.22 -6.06
N VAL A 221 -23.14 5.55 -6.29
CA VAL A 221 -23.88 5.63 -7.56
C VAL A 221 -24.35 7.05 -7.89
N SER A 222 -24.79 7.81 -6.88
CA SER A 222 -25.27 9.19 -7.07
C SER A 222 -24.18 10.16 -7.50
N LEU A 223 -22.90 9.87 -7.23
CA LEU A 223 -21.78 10.72 -7.63
C LEU A 223 -21.35 10.51 -9.09
N ARG A 224 -21.74 9.39 -9.71
CA ARG A 224 -21.39 9.08 -11.12
C ARG A 224 -22.59 8.97 -12.07
N ARG A 225 -23.80 9.17 -11.56
CA ARG A 225 -25.03 9.17 -12.38
C ARG A 225 -25.80 10.45 -12.12
N ARG A 226 -26.44 10.98 -13.15
CA ARG A 226 -27.39 12.09 -13.00
C ARG A 226 -28.43 11.79 -11.90
N PRO A 227 -28.94 12.82 -11.20
CA PRO A 227 -30.09 12.67 -10.31
C PRO A 227 -31.23 11.95 -11.02
N VAL A 228 -31.98 11.11 -10.28
CA VAL A 228 -33.05 10.29 -10.90
C VAL A 228 -34.06 11.16 -11.65
N ALA A 229 -34.38 12.35 -11.13
CA ALA A 229 -35.28 13.31 -11.75
C ALA A 229 -34.77 13.89 -13.09
N GLU A 230 -33.47 13.81 -13.36
CA GLU A 230 -32.81 14.31 -14.58
C GLU A 230 -32.39 13.17 -15.52
N ARG A 231 -32.70 11.91 -15.16
CA ARG A 231 -32.52 10.78 -16.06
C ARG A 231 -33.68 10.79 -17.04
N SER A 232 -33.41 11.22 -18.27
CA SER A 232 -34.33 11.03 -19.39
C SER A 232 -34.65 9.54 -19.48
N ALA A 233 -35.93 9.18 -19.43
CA ALA A 233 -36.39 7.80 -19.54
C ALA A 233 -35.75 7.14 -20.77
N ALA A 234 -35.15 5.97 -20.56
CA ALA A 234 -34.96 4.97 -21.60
C ALA A 234 -36.22 4.11 -21.66
#